data_AF-A0A7L4PXX4-F1
#
_entry.id   AF-A0A7L4PXX4-F1
#
_cell.length_a   1.000
_cell.length_b   1.000
_cell.length_c   1.000
_cell.angle_alpha   90.00
_cell.angle_beta   90.00
_cell.angle_gamma   90.00
#
_symmetry.space_group_name_H-M   'P 1'
#
loop_
_entity.id
_entity.type
_entity.pdbx_description
1 polymer ?
#
loop_
_entity_poly.entity_id
_entity_poly.type
_entity_poly.pdbx_seq_one_letter_code
_entity_poly.pdbx_strand_id
1 'polypeptide(L)'
;MAFALHINMERCTGCNACVVACPVDALELYTVDPVTNEKIYKVKNGKAIVLDVDHELCAGCGVCVEACPFDVIQLAGPWVKGYKPLAKGME
;
A
#
# COMPACT_ATOMS: atom_id res chain seq x y z
N MET A 1 3.66 17.95 -2.51
CA MET A 1 3.99 17.44 -1.16
C MET A 1 3.53 16.00 -1.14
N ALA A 2 4.45 15.05 -1.08
CA ALA A 2 4.10 13.62 -1.07
C ALA A 2 3.92 13.17 0.39
N PHE A 3 2.92 12.33 0.65
CA PHE A 3 2.71 11.70 1.95
C PHE A 3 3.21 10.26 1.92
N ALA A 4 3.78 9.80 3.03
CA ALA A 4 4.16 8.40 3.16
C ALA A 4 2.95 7.59 3.63
N LEU A 5 2.73 6.42 3.04
CA LEU A 5 1.65 5.54 3.42
C LEU A 5 2.29 4.26 3.98
N HIS A 6 1.96 3.93 5.23
CA HIS A 6 2.48 2.77 5.92
C HIS A 6 1.43 1.66 5.89
N ILE A 7 1.85 0.45 5.52
CA ILE A 7 0.96 -0.71 5.42
C ILE A 7 1.61 -1.88 6.12
N ASN A 8 0.88 -2.47 7.07
CA ASN A 8 1.30 -3.72 7.67
C ASN A 8 1.05 -4.88 6.69
N MET A 9 2.09 -5.20 5.91
CA MET A 9 2.04 -6.26 4.90
C MET A 9 1.93 -7.68 5.49
N GLU A 10 2.22 -7.87 6.79
CA GLU A 10 2.00 -9.16 7.46
C GLU A 10 0.52 -9.43 7.70
N ARG A 11 -0.26 -8.37 7.91
CA ARG A 11 -1.72 -8.43 8.15
C ARG A 11 -2.55 -8.07 6.92
N CYS A 12 -1.94 -7.47 5.90
CA CYS A 12 -2.63 -7.12 4.67
C CYS A 12 -3.05 -8.38 3.91
N THR A 13 -4.36 -8.50 3.63
CA THR A 13 -4.94 -9.65 2.93
C THR A 13 -4.94 -9.50 1.41
N GLY A 14 -4.60 -8.31 0.89
CA GLY A 14 -4.70 -8.02 -0.54
C GLY A 14 -6.12 -7.92 -1.07
N CYS A 15 -7.09 -7.56 -0.22
CA CYS A 15 -8.51 -7.42 -0.59
C CYS A 15 -8.82 -6.30 -1.61
N ASN A 16 -7.84 -5.48 -1.98
CA ASN A 16 -7.98 -4.41 -2.99
C ASN A 16 -8.90 -3.24 -2.61
N ALA A 17 -9.38 -3.16 -1.36
CA ALA A 17 -10.26 -2.09 -0.92
C ALA A 17 -9.60 -0.69 -1.02
N CYS A 18 -8.33 -0.58 -0.61
CA CYS A 18 -7.61 0.69 -0.66
C CYS A 18 -7.37 1.20 -2.09
N VAL A 19 -7.10 0.30 -3.04
CA VAL A 19 -6.92 0.62 -4.46
C VAL A 19 -8.21 1.19 -5.04
N VAL A 20 -9.33 0.49 -4.84
CA VAL A 20 -10.65 0.94 -5.34
C VAL A 20 -11.10 2.25 -4.69
N ALA A 21 -10.73 2.47 -3.42
CA ALA A 21 -11.09 3.68 -2.71
C ALA A 21 -10.23 4.90 -3.08
N CYS A 22 -9.10 4.72 -3.75
CA CYS A 22 -8.21 5.83 -4.10
C CYS A 22 -8.82 6.66 -5.24
N PRO A 23 -9.15 7.95 -5.03
CA PRO A 23 -9.80 8.77 -6.06
C PRO A 23 -8.85 9.23 -7.18
N VAL A 24 -7.54 9.03 -6.99
CA VAL A 24 -6.47 9.48 -7.89
C VAL A 24 -5.64 8.31 -8.42
N ASP A 25 -6.11 7.07 -8.21
CA ASP A 25 -5.44 5.84 -8.66
C ASP A 25 -3.95 5.75 -8.26
N ALA A 26 -3.57 6.31 -7.11
CA ALA A 26 -2.19 6.34 -6.62
C ALA A 26 -1.73 5.00 -5.99
N LEU A 27 -2.58 3.98 -5.95
CA LEU A 27 -2.30 2.70 -5.29
C LEU A 27 -2.45 1.56 -6.29
N GLU A 28 -1.48 0.65 -6.34
CA GLU A 28 -1.53 -0.54 -7.18
C GLU A 28 -1.21 -1.80 -6.38
N LEU A 29 -2.08 -2.81 -6.45
CA LEU A 29 -1.82 -4.14 -5.90
C LEU A 29 -1.43 -5.12 -7.00
N TYR A 30 -0.24 -5.71 -6.88
CA TYR A 30 0.24 -6.74 -7.78
C TYR A 30 1.12 -7.75 -7.05
N THR A 31 1.42 -8.86 -7.70
CA THR A 31 2.45 -9.81 -7.30
C THR A 31 3.53 -9.83 -8.38
N VAL A 32 4.74 -10.29 -8.08
CA VAL A 32 5.84 -10.34 -9.07
C VAL A 32 6.16 -11.79 -9.39
N ASP A 33 6.28 -12.11 -10.68
CA ASP A 33 6.77 -13.43 -11.09
C ASP A 33 8.24 -13.61 -10.67
N PRO A 34 8.60 -14.66 -9.93
CA PRO A 34 9.98 -14.85 -9.47
C PRO A 34 10.97 -15.21 -10.60
N VAL A 35 10.48 -15.60 -11.78
CA VAL A 35 11.30 -15.98 -12.95
C VAL A 35 11.39 -14.82 -13.94
N THR A 36 10.26 -14.22 -14.30
CA THR A 36 10.24 -13.16 -15.34
C THR A 36 10.30 -11.75 -14.78
N ASN A 37 10.11 -11.57 -13.46
CA ASN A 37 10.04 -10.27 -12.79
C ASN A 37 8.92 -9.35 -13.33
N GLU A 38 7.88 -9.94 -13.92
CA GLU A 38 6.71 -9.22 -14.44
C GLU A 38 5.64 -9.05 -13.36
N LYS A 39 4.85 -7.96 -13.46
CA LYS A 39 3.68 -7.72 -12.60
C LYS A 39 2.56 -8.71 -12.95
N ILE A 40 2.04 -9.41 -11.95
CA ILE A 40 0.91 -10.35 -12.04
C ILE A 40 -0.21 -9.89 -11.11
N TYR A 41 -1.41 -9.71 -11.67
CA TYR A 41 -2.62 -9.26 -10.95
C TYR A 41 -3.50 -10.42 -10.43
N LYS A 42 -2.94 -11.63 -10.32
CA LYS A 42 -3.65 -12.83 -9.86
C LYS A 42 -3.12 -13.27 -8.50
N VAL A 43 -4.03 -13.48 -7.55
CA VAL A 43 -3.69 -14.02 -6.22
C VAL A 43 -3.35 -15.51 -6.35
N LYS A 44 -2.07 -15.88 -6.24
CA LYS A 44 -1.64 -17.27 -6.10
C LYS A 44 -1.40 -17.60 -4.63
N ASN A 45 -2.09 -18.62 -4.12
CA ASN A 45 -1.89 -19.21 -2.80
C ASN A 45 -1.80 -18.21 -1.62
N GLY A 46 -2.53 -17.10 -1.69
CA GLY A 46 -2.55 -16.08 -0.63
C GLY A 46 -1.19 -15.43 -0.32
N LYS A 47 -0.23 -15.45 -1.27
CA LYS A 47 1.14 -14.95 -1.05
C LYS A 47 1.45 -13.63 -1.76
N ALA A 48 2.27 -12.83 -1.06
CA ALA A 48 3.10 -11.70 -1.49
C ALA A 48 2.44 -10.72 -2.47
N ILE A 49 1.46 -9.98 -1.95
CA ILE A 49 1.06 -8.71 -2.55
C ILE A 49 2.15 -7.67 -2.35
N VAL A 50 2.45 -6.93 -3.40
CA VAL A 50 3.13 -5.64 -3.36
C VAL A 50 2.04 -4.60 -3.49
N LEU A 51 2.01 -3.67 -2.54
CA LEU A 51 1.20 -2.47 -2.63
C LEU A 51 2.15 -1.32 -2.95
N ASP A 52 2.12 -0.89 -4.20
CA ASP A 52 2.91 0.22 -4.69
C ASP A 52 2.11 1.52 -4.58
N VAL A 53 2.80 2.59 -4.21
CA VAL A 53 2.21 3.90 -3.96
C VAL A 53 2.89 4.91 -4.86
N ASP A 54 2.15 5.47 -5.80
CA ASP A 54 2.63 6.59 -6.60
C ASP A 54 2.59 7.86 -5.73
N HIS A 55 3.78 8.28 -5.28
CA HIS A 55 3.95 9.45 -4.44
C HIS A 55 3.74 10.78 -5.19
N GLU A 56 3.74 10.79 -6.51
CA GLU A 56 3.43 11.98 -7.32
C GLU A 56 1.91 12.18 -7.42
N LEU A 57 1.15 11.09 -7.47
CA LEU A 57 -0.32 11.12 -7.49
C LEU A 57 -0.94 11.21 -6.08
N CYS A 58 -0.29 10.61 -5.07
CA CYS A 58 -0.84 10.54 -3.73
C CYS A 58 -0.99 11.93 -3.08
N ALA A 59 -2.24 12.37 -2.92
CA ALA A 59 -2.59 13.62 -2.25
C ALA A 59 -2.60 13.53 -0.71
N GLY A 60 -2.45 12.33 -0.14
CA GLY A 60 -2.52 12.11 1.32
C GLY A 60 -3.90 12.36 1.93
N CYS A 61 -4.99 12.05 1.20
CA CYS A 61 -6.36 12.29 1.67
C CYS A 61 -6.84 11.35 2.79
N GLY A 62 -6.16 10.22 3.01
CA GLY A 62 -6.50 9.25 4.06
C GLY A 62 -7.67 8.30 3.75
N VAL A 63 -8.33 8.41 2.59
CA VAL A 63 -9.49 7.56 2.23
C VAL A 63 -9.15 6.07 2.24
N CYS A 64 -7.92 5.71 1.89
CA CYS A 64 -7.41 4.34 1.93
C CYS A 64 -7.27 3.76 3.35
N VAL A 65 -7.10 4.61 4.38
CA VAL A 65 -7.09 4.21 5.79
C VAL A 65 -8.49 3.75 6.19
N GLU A 66 -9.49 4.60 5.96
CA GLU A 66 -10.91 4.31 6.26
C GLU A 66 -11.46 3.13 5.46
N ALA A 67 -11.00 2.95 4.22
CA ALA A 67 -11.43 1.85 3.36
C ALA A 67 -10.83 0.50 3.78
N CYS A 68 -9.83 0.46 4.67
CA CYS A 68 -9.17 -0.77 5.05
C CYS A 68 -9.96 -1.50 6.15
N PRO A 69 -10.64 -2.63 5.86
CA PRO A 69 -11.45 -3.31 6.88
C PRO A 69 -10.63 -4.06 7.93
N PHE A 70 -9.29 -4.03 7.82
CA PHE A 70 -8.37 -4.71 8.73
C PHE A 70 -7.53 -3.73 9.56
N ASP A 71 -7.72 -2.43 9.36
CA ASP A 71 -6.96 -1.36 10.04
C ASP A 71 -5.44 -1.56 9.93
N VAL A 72 -4.96 -1.90 8.73
CA VAL A 72 -3.53 -2.16 8.47
C VAL A 72 -2.83 -1.03 7.73
N ILE A 73 -3.55 0.02 7.34
CA ILE A 73 -3.03 1.17 6.60
C ILE A 73 -2.99 2.39 7.51
N GLN A 74 -1.91 3.15 7.45
CA GLN A 74 -1.73 4.39 8.19
C GLN A 74 -1.12 5.45 7.28
N LEU A 75 -1.63 6.68 7.39
CA LEU A 75 -1.02 7.81 6.73
C LEU A 75 0.11 8.34 7.63
N ALA A 76 1.34 8.21 7.16
CA ALA A 76 2.51 8.82 7.77
C ALA A 76 2.76 10.20 7.15
N GLY A 77 3.59 11.00 7.83
CA GLY A 77 3.91 12.38 7.45
C GLY A 77 4.58 12.53 6.07
N PRO A 78 5.20 13.69 5.79
CA PRO A 78 5.75 13.98 4.47
C PRO A 78 6.76 12.90 4.05
N TRP A 79 6.58 12.37 2.84
CA TRP A 79 7.49 11.42 2.23
C TRP A 79 8.85 12.10 2.00
N VAL A 80 9.89 11.45 2.50
CA VAL A 80 11.29 11.82 2.27
C VAL A 80 11.99 10.67 1.57
N LYS A 81 12.85 10.98 0.60
CA LYS A 81 13.62 9.98 -0.15
C LYS A 81 14.46 9.16 0.85
N GLY A 82 14.13 7.87 1.00
CA GLY A 82 14.74 6.98 2.01
C GLY A 82 13.88 6.70 3.25
N TYR A 83 12.60 7.08 3.23
CA TYR A 83 11.64 6.75 4.28
C TYR A 83 11.61 5.24 4.55
N LYS A 84 12.06 4.85 5.75
CA LYS A 84 11.88 3.51 6.29
C LYS A 84 10.55 3.51 7.04
N PRO A 85 9.62 2.58 6.76
CA PRO A 85 8.38 2.48 7.51
C PRO A 85 8.70 2.39 9.01
N LEU A 86 8.03 3.22 9.81
CA LEU A 86 8.20 3.27 11.26
C LEU A 86 8.10 1.84 11.81
N ALA A 87 9.23 1.34 12.30
CA ALA A 87 9.28 0.04 12.92
C ALA A 87 8.50 0.11 14.24
N LYS A 88 7.34 -0.54 14.25
CA LYS A 88 6.71 -1.21 15.40
C LYS A 88 6.71 -0.43 16.72
N GLY A 89 5.57 0.19 17.02
CA GLY A 89 5.28 0.75 18.33
C GLY A 89 4.39 1.97 18.20
N MET A 90 3.08 1.74 18.09
CA MET A 90 2.10 2.76 18.40
C MET A 90 1.33 2.27 19.61
N GLU A 91 1.54 2.95 20.73
CA GLU A 91 0.46 3.20 21.67
C GLU A 91 -0.48 4.28 21.09
#